data_AF-A0A328BT50-F1
#
_entry.id   AF-A0A328BT50-F1
#
_cell.length_a   1.000
_cell.length_b   1.000
_cell.length_c   1.000
_cell.angle_alpha   90.00
_cell.angle_beta   90.00
_cell.angle_gamma   90.00
#
_symmetry.space_group_name_H-M   'P 1'
#
loop_
_entity.id
_entity.type
_entity.pdbx_description
1 polymer ?
#
loop_
_entity_poly.entity_id
_entity_poly.type
_entity_poly.pdbx_seq_one_letter_code
_entity_poly.pdbx_strand_id
1 'polypeptide(L)'
;MGPGPVPAATIANIQYCHSQKGSFAAIRRRWAAPLAPNKIGAGGLITSRRRGAYCLLTPRPPPPGRFLFCRFSMTELQRLLAAYDDYRAAGRACALATVVEVEGSAYRRPGARMLVTDDGQLTGAISGGCLEGDARQRARQALQRRQPALVTYDTSDEDDPRHGLGPGCQGVVRILLEPLDFEDADNPLELLRGFARHPEPAVLATVFRCAAGQAVADLGQRLLLMPGGQVRGSALDNLALTAQLRADANQALAQDQSLIREYPAAPGSTVRVFLEVLRPPLRLAVYGAGNDAQPLVRLAAGLGWHVTVVDGRPRQAAAERFPEAADVRVVTLGEVPALPLTADYAVLLTHNYAYDLAVLQRLLGAPTSYIGLLGPRQKAARLLEELREEVPDAETRLAGRLYSPIGLNLGAETPEEIALSIVAEIQAVRQGRPGGMLTHSQDPIHARPTHVAAPDSAAETGGGKPRYRHVVVTEPSCGI
;
A
#
# COMPACT_ATOMS: atom_id res chain seq x y z
N MET A 1 -50.24 32.54 -28.80
CA MET A 1 -51.01 31.47 -29.47
C MET A 1 -50.10 30.23 -29.43
N GLY A 2 -50.22 29.34 -28.46
CA GLY A 2 -51.29 28.34 -28.35
C GLY A 2 -50.72 26.97 -28.80
N PRO A 3 -50.49 26.01 -27.89
CA PRO A 3 -49.81 24.74 -28.18
C PRO A 3 -50.78 23.58 -28.48
N GLY A 4 -50.28 22.52 -29.14
CA GLY A 4 -50.85 21.16 -29.09
C GLY A 4 -50.70 20.36 -30.41
N PRO A 5 -50.85 19.01 -30.41
CA PRO A 5 -51.07 18.10 -29.28
C PRO A 5 -50.08 16.92 -29.16
N VAL A 6 -50.10 16.31 -27.98
CA VAL A 6 -49.48 15.05 -27.54
C VAL A 6 -50.48 13.90 -27.73
N PRO A 7 -50.06 12.64 -27.93
CA PRO A 7 -50.88 11.48 -27.56
C PRO A 7 -50.41 10.82 -26.25
N ALA A 8 -51.39 10.60 -25.37
CA ALA A 8 -51.41 9.90 -24.09
C ALA A 8 -50.92 8.43 -24.19
N ALA A 9 -50.06 7.94 -23.29
CA ALA A 9 -50.33 7.34 -21.97
C ALA A 9 -50.99 5.95 -21.99
N THR A 10 -50.34 4.98 -21.33
CA THR A 10 -51.02 3.89 -20.62
C THR A 10 -50.28 3.66 -19.29
N ILE A 11 -51.04 3.79 -18.20
CA ILE A 11 -50.66 3.65 -16.80
C ILE A 11 -51.17 2.28 -16.31
N ALA A 12 -50.35 1.57 -15.52
CA ALA A 12 -50.79 0.72 -14.40
C ALA A 12 -49.54 0.44 -13.52
N ASN A 13 -49.36 1.15 -12.40
CA ASN A 13 -49.70 0.77 -11.02
C ASN A 13 -49.10 -0.57 -10.54
N ILE A 14 -48.31 -0.53 -9.46
CA ILE A 14 -48.63 -1.19 -8.16
C ILE A 14 -47.57 -0.82 -7.09
N GLN A 15 -48.05 0.00 -6.15
CA GLN A 15 -47.90 0.01 -4.67
C GLN A 15 -46.54 -0.17 -3.96
N TYR A 16 -46.15 0.93 -3.31
CA TYR A 16 -45.57 0.97 -1.98
C TYR A 16 -46.50 0.30 -0.94
N CYS A 17 -45.94 -0.48 -0.01
CA CYS A 17 -46.60 -0.82 1.25
C CYS A 17 -45.61 -0.70 2.41
N HIS A 18 -45.89 0.23 3.31
CA HIS A 18 -45.24 0.40 4.61
C HIS A 18 -46.07 -0.30 5.70
N SER A 19 -45.38 -0.74 6.76
CA SER A 19 -45.89 -1.03 8.12
C SER A 19 -46.52 -2.41 8.38
N GLN A 20 -45.88 -3.23 9.23
CA GLN A 20 -46.29 -3.35 10.64
C GLN A 20 -45.27 -4.12 11.51
N LYS A 21 -45.22 -3.72 12.78
CA LYS A 21 -44.45 -4.26 13.90
C LYS A 21 -44.94 -5.66 14.30
N GLY A 22 -44.03 -6.52 14.76
CA GLY A 22 -44.34 -7.75 15.47
C GLY A 22 -43.08 -8.45 15.99
N SER A 23 -42.83 -8.34 17.30
CA SER A 23 -41.77 -9.02 18.04
C SER A 23 -42.27 -10.39 18.54
N PHE A 24 -41.44 -11.42 18.52
CA PHE A 24 -41.08 -12.30 19.68
C PHE A 24 -40.49 -13.64 19.24
N ALA A 25 -39.28 -13.90 19.75
CA ALA A 25 -38.74 -15.13 20.35
C ALA A 25 -38.86 -16.52 19.69
N ALA A 26 -37.69 -17.16 19.69
CA ALA A 26 -37.41 -18.58 19.94
C ALA A 26 -37.72 -19.61 18.84
N ILE A 27 -36.66 -20.31 18.39
CA ILE A 27 -36.53 -21.77 18.51
C ILE A 27 -35.03 -22.11 18.46
N ARG A 28 -34.58 -22.87 19.47
CA ARG A 28 -33.23 -23.41 19.65
C ARG A 28 -33.37 -24.94 19.71
N ARG A 29 -32.45 -25.67 19.05
CA ARG A 29 -32.15 -27.13 19.21
C ARG A 29 -33.24 -28.07 18.69
N ARG A 30 -33.01 -29.27 18.15
CA ARG A 30 -31.92 -30.28 18.06
C ARG A 30 -32.27 -31.09 16.78
N TRP A 31 -31.38 -31.77 16.08
CA TRP A 31 -31.00 -33.17 16.32
C TRP A 31 -29.82 -33.52 15.40
N ALA A 32 -28.84 -34.19 15.98
CA ALA A 32 -27.74 -34.86 15.28
C ALA A 32 -28.09 -36.33 15.12
N ALA A 33 -27.78 -36.94 13.97
CA ALA A 33 -27.01 -38.18 13.83
C ALA A 33 -27.00 -38.68 12.36
N PRO A 34 -25.93 -39.36 11.90
CA PRO A 34 -25.64 -39.62 10.50
C PRO A 34 -26.03 -41.04 10.05
N LEU A 35 -26.22 -41.25 8.75
CA LEU A 35 -26.22 -42.57 8.13
C LEU A 35 -25.34 -42.55 6.87
N ALA A 36 -24.36 -43.46 6.85
CA ALA A 36 -23.53 -43.81 5.70
C ALA A 36 -24.08 -45.10 5.02
N PRO A 37 -23.42 -45.68 3.99
CA PRO A 37 -23.83 -45.60 2.61
C PRO A 37 -24.32 -46.95 2.04
N ASN A 38 -24.99 -46.94 0.88
CA ASN A 38 -25.11 -48.14 0.05
C ASN A 38 -24.98 -47.83 -1.45
N LYS A 39 -24.19 -48.68 -2.12
CA LYS A 39 -23.91 -48.75 -3.56
C LYS A 39 -24.94 -49.66 -4.26
N ILE A 40 -24.84 -49.67 -5.61
CA ILE A 40 -25.52 -50.51 -6.63
C ILE A 40 -26.79 -49.82 -7.15
N GLY A 41 -27.04 -49.57 -8.43
CA GLY A 41 -26.41 -49.96 -9.69
C GLY A 41 -27.51 -50.10 -10.77
N ALA A 42 -27.23 -49.59 -11.98
CA ALA A 42 -27.92 -49.85 -13.26
C ALA A 42 -29.30 -49.20 -13.57
N GLY A 43 -29.31 -48.42 -14.66
CA GLY A 43 -30.24 -48.61 -15.78
C GLY A 43 -31.58 -47.86 -15.75
N GLY A 44 -31.72 -46.82 -16.57
CA GLY A 44 -33.03 -46.24 -16.88
C GLY A 44 -32.97 -44.99 -17.74
N LEU A 45 -32.92 -45.16 -19.06
CA LEU A 45 -33.25 -44.10 -20.02
C LEU A 45 -34.69 -43.65 -19.80
N ILE A 46 -34.89 -42.35 -19.54
CA ILE A 46 -36.19 -41.69 -19.74
C ILE A 46 -35.95 -40.51 -20.68
N THR A 47 -36.33 -40.71 -21.93
CA THR A 47 -36.47 -39.67 -22.94
C THR A 47 -37.73 -38.86 -22.63
N SER A 48 -37.60 -37.55 -22.39
CA SER A 48 -38.74 -36.64 -22.55
C SER A 48 -38.36 -35.49 -23.48
N ARG A 49 -39.05 -35.46 -24.63
CA ARG A 49 -39.03 -34.36 -25.59
C ARG A 49 -39.75 -33.17 -24.96
N ARG A 50 -39.07 -32.03 -24.83
CA ARG A 50 -39.71 -30.71 -24.91
C ARG A 50 -38.97 -29.84 -25.91
N ARG A 51 -39.75 -29.35 -26.88
CA ARG A 51 -39.35 -28.35 -27.87
C ARG A 51 -38.98 -27.06 -27.13
N GLY A 52 -37.78 -26.55 -27.36
CA GLY A 52 -37.36 -25.22 -26.97
C GLY A 52 -36.41 -24.70 -28.04
N ALA A 53 -36.81 -23.64 -28.73
CA ALA A 53 -36.04 -23.00 -29.78
C ALA A 53 -34.71 -22.46 -29.21
N TYR A 54 -33.58 -22.90 -29.76
CA TYR A 54 -32.29 -22.29 -29.49
C TYR A 54 -32.16 -21.02 -30.34
N CYS A 55 -32.32 -19.87 -29.70
CA CYS A 55 -31.94 -18.60 -30.28
C CYS A 55 -30.40 -18.53 -30.29
N LEU A 56 -29.80 -18.69 -31.47
CA LEU A 56 -28.36 -18.47 -31.70
C LEU A 56 -28.06 -16.98 -31.59
N LEU A 57 -27.79 -16.51 -30.38
CA LEU A 57 -27.17 -15.20 -30.15
C LEU A 57 -25.65 -15.36 -30.28
N THR A 58 -25.13 -15.04 -31.46
CA THR A 58 -23.70 -14.79 -31.65
C THR A 58 -23.28 -13.61 -30.77
N PRO A 59 -22.22 -13.71 -29.94
CA PRO A 59 -21.75 -12.56 -29.18
C PRO A 59 -21.17 -11.52 -30.15
N ARG A 60 -21.77 -10.33 -30.18
CA ARG A 60 -21.18 -9.15 -30.83
C ARG A 60 -19.91 -8.74 -30.06
N PRO A 61 -18.83 -8.33 -30.75
CA PRO A 61 -17.67 -7.77 -30.07
C PRO A 61 -18.06 -6.46 -29.38
N PRO A 62 -17.46 -6.14 -28.22
CA PRO A 62 -17.72 -4.89 -27.53
C PRO A 62 -17.20 -3.69 -28.36
N PRO A 63 -17.81 -2.50 -28.24
CA PRO A 63 -17.34 -1.31 -28.92
C PRO A 63 -15.94 -0.90 -28.42
N PRO A 64 -15.08 -0.32 -29.27
CA PRO A 64 -13.79 0.18 -28.84
C PRO A 64 -13.99 1.42 -27.98
N GLY A 65 -13.35 1.48 -26.80
CA GLY A 65 -13.29 2.72 -26.01
C GLY A 65 -13.85 2.69 -24.58
N ARG A 66 -14.06 1.52 -23.98
CA ARG A 66 -14.13 1.39 -22.51
C ARG A 66 -13.26 0.23 -22.08
N PHE A 67 -12.01 0.54 -21.74
CA PHE A 67 -11.20 -0.36 -20.92
C PHE A 67 -11.98 -0.57 -19.62
N LEU A 68 -12.65 -1.72 -19.52
CA LEU A 68 -13.12 -2.24 -18.26
C LEU A 68 -11.84 -2.52 -17.47
N PHE A 69 -11.36 -1.52 -16.73
CA PHE A 69 -10.29 -1.70 -15.75
C PHE A 69 -10.80 -2.77 -14.78
N CYS A 70 -10.38 -4.01 -15.02
CA CYS A 70 -10.41 -5.04 -14.01
C CYS A 70 -9.71 -4.40 -12.81
N ARG A 71 -10.39 -4.31 -11.66
CA ARG A 71 -9.83 -3.72 -10.44
C ARG A 71 -8.66 -4.58 -9.98
N PHE A 72 -7.50 -4.35 -10.59
CA PHE A 72 -6.22 -4.90 -10.20
C PHE A 72 -5.94 -4.48 -8.76
N SER A 73 -5.26 -5.33 -7.99
CA SER A 73 -4.91 -4.99 -6.62
C SER A 73 -3.83 -3.91 -6.63
N MET A 74 -4.27 -2.66 -6.76
CA MET A 74 -3.41 -1.49 -6.79
C MET A 74 -2.88 -1.22 -5.38
N THR A 75 -1.64 -0.75 -5.28
CA THR A 75 -1.12 -0.21 -4.02
C THR A 75 -1.96 0.97 -3.57
N GLU A 76 -1.88 1.32 -2.30
CA GLU A 76 -2.60 2.49 -1.78
C GLU A 76 -2.23 3.76 -2.55
N LEU A 77 -0.93 3.97 -2.83
CA LEU A 77 -0.48 5.09 -3.64
C LEU A 77 -1.03 5.05 -5.07
N GLN A 78 -1.01 3.89 -5.73
CA GLN A 78 -1.57 3.74 -7.07
C GLN A 78 -3.06 4.07 -7.09
N ARG A 79 -3.84 3.62 -6.09
CA ARG A 79 -5.27 3.95 -5.97
C ARG A 79 -5.50 5.45 -5.81
N LEU A 80 -4.66 6.13 -5.01
CA LEU A 80 -4.73 7.58 -4.85
C LEU A 80 -4.42 8.29 -6.17
N LEU A 81 -3.38 7.87 -6.89
CA LEU A 81 -3.01 8.45 -8.19
C LEU A 81 -4.10 8.26 -9.25
N ALA A 82 -4.71 7.08 -9.31
CA ALA A 82 -5.80 6.82 -10.24
C ALA A 82 -7.05 7.64 -9.90
N ALA A 83 -7.44 7.68 -8.62
CA ALA A 83 -8.57 8.52 -8.20
C ALA A 83 -8.31 10.01 -8.45
N TYR A 84 -7.07 10.47 -8.27
CA TYR A 84 -6.67 11.83 -8.61
C TYR A 84 -6.82 12.12 -10.12
N ASP A 85 -6.40 11.20 -11.00
CA ASP A 85 -6.62 11.35 -12.44
C ASP A 85 -8.11 11.39 -12.79
N ASP A 86 -8.92 10.52 -12.17
CA ASP A 86 -10.37 10.51 -12.37
C ASP A 86 -11.02 11.83 -11.92
N TYR A 87 -10.61 12.35 -10.76
CA TYR A 87 -11.12 13.62 -10.23
C TYR A 87 -10.67 14.81 -11.09
N ARG A 88 -9.42 14.82 -11.54
CA ARG A 88 -8.91 15.83 -12.47
C ARG A 88 -9.67 15.83 -13.80
N ALA A 89 -9.86 14.66 -14.40
CA ALA A 89 -10.59 14.51 -15.65
C ALA A 89 -12.07 14.94 -15.52
N ALA A 90 -12.67 14.74 -14.34
CA ALA A 90 -14.03 15.17 -14.04
C ALA A 90 -14.14 16.64 -13.58
N GLY A 91 -13.02 17.36 -13.42
CA GLY A 91 -13.01 18.73 -12.88
C GLY A 91 -13.47 18.83 -11.42
N ARG A 92 -13.33 17.75 -10.65
CA ARG A 92 -13.82 17.65 -9.26
C ARG A 92 -12.71 18.02 -8.29
N ALA A 93 -12.91 19.11 -7.55
CA ALA A 93 -11.95 19.56 -6.56
C ALA A 93 -11.75 18.51 -5.45
N CYS A 94 -10.51 18.32 -5.02
CA CYS A 94 -10.18 17.40 -3.95
C CYS A 94 -9.00 17.90 -3.11
N ALA A 95 -8.96 17.47 -1.86
CA ALA A 95 -7.89 17.74 -0.92
C ALA A 95 -7.20 16.43 -0.52
N LEU A 96 -5.90 16.49 -0.28
CA LEU A 96 -5.12 15.42 0.30
C LEU A 96 -5.05 15.58 1.81
N ALA A 97 -5.47 14.56 2.54
CA ALA A 97 -5.18 14.41 3.96
C ALA A 97 -3.95 13.52 4.13
N THR A 98 -2.91 14.02 4.80
CA THR A 98 -1.67 13.29 5.10
C THR A 98 -1.46 13.22 6.61
N VAL A 99 -1.28 12.02 7.17
CA VAL A 99 -0.76 11.88 8.54
C VAL A 99 0.70 12.31 8.51
N VAL A 100 1.04 13.41 9.19
CA VAL A 100 2.40 13.99 9.19
C VAL A 100 3.15 13.71 10.48
N GLU A 101 2.42 13.46 11.57
CA GLU A 101 3.02 13.17 12.87
C GLU A 101 2.09 12.32 13.73
N VAL A 102 2.68 11.43 14.52
CA VAL A 102 2.00 10.62 15.53
C VAL A 102 2.86 10.61 16.79
N GLU A 103 2.27 10.98 17.93
CA GLU A 103 2.84 10.78 19.27
C GLU A 103 2.02 9.70 19.99
N GLY A 104 2.69 8.73 20.62
CA GLY A 104 1.99 7.60 21.24
C GLY A 104 1.53 6.55 20.22
N SER A 105 0.32 6.01 20.40
CA SER A 105 -0.19 4.91 19.58
C SER A 105 -1.27 5.38 18.61
N ALA A 106 -1.14 4.99 17.34
CA ALA A 106 -2.15 5.21 16.31
C ALA A 106 -2.23 4.04 15.34
N TYR A 107 -3.40 3.86 14.70
CA TYR A 107 -3.63 2.79 13.73
C TYR A 107 -2.79 2.92 12.45
N ARG A 108 -2.55 4.16 11.99
CA ARG A 108 -1.72 4.47 10.82
C ARG A 108 -0.54 5.33 11.24
N ARG A 109 0.57 5.20 10.51
CA ARG A 109 1.80 5.97 10.74
C ARG A 109 1.86 7.21 9.86
N PRO A 110 2.79 8.15 10.14
CA PRO A 110 3.11 9.22 9.20
C PRO A 110 3.36 8.70 7.78
N GLY A 111 2.85 9.42 6.79
CA GLY A 111 2.80 9.02 5.38
C GLY A 111 1.49 8.36 4.95
N ALA A 112 0.60 7.98 5.87
CA ALA A 112 -0.75 7.54 5.49
C ALA A 112 -1.56 8.68 4.85
N ARG A 113 -2.31 8.37 3.79
CA ARG A 113 -2.93 9.38 2.92
C ARG A 113 -4.37 9.04 2.58
N MET A 114 -5.19 10.07 2.42
CA MET A 114 -6.57 9.95 1.96
C MET A 114 -6.95 11.17 1.11
N LEU A 115 -7.54 10.95 -0.06
CA LEU A 115 -8.18 11.99 -0.85
C LEU A 115 -9.61 12.22 -0.37
N VAL A 116 -10.01 13.49 -0.33
CA VAL A 116 -11.36 13.93 0.00
C VAL A 116 -11.85 14.88 -1.08
N THR A 117 -12.95 14.54 -1.75
CA THR A 117 -13.59 15.43 -2.73
C THR A 117 -14.49 16.46 -2.04
N ASP A 118 -14.85 17.52 -2.76
CA ASP A 118 -15.74 18.59 -2.31
C ASP A 118 -17.16 18.13 -1.88
N ASP A 119 -17.69 17.07 -2.48
CA ASP A 119 -18.93 16.39 -2.09
C ASP A 119 -18.72 15.31 -1.01
N GLY A 120 -17.48 15.01 -0.65
CA GLY A 120 -17.12 14.17 0.50
C GLY A 120 -16.88 12.69 0.21
N GLN A 121 -16.65 12.30 -1.05
CA GLN A 121 -16.13 10.98 -1.39
C GLN A 121 -14.69 10.82 -0.87
N LEU A 122 -14.39 9.64 -0.34
CA LEU A 122 -13.09 9.30 0.25
C LEU A 122 -12.36 8.27 -0.60
N THR A 123 -11.04 8.39 -0.71
CA THR A 123 -10.17 7.35 -1.30
C THR A 123 -8.88 7.24 -0.50
N GLY A 124 -8.53 6.04 -0.03
CA GLY A 124 -7.45 5.86 0.95
C GLY A 124 -7.97 5.90 2.38
N ALA A 125 -7.06 5.81 3.36
CA ALA A 125 -7.41 5.81 4.77
C ALA A 125 -6.25 6.34 5.65
N ILE A 126 -6.61 7.16 6.64
CA ILE A 126 -5.68 7.79 7.59
C ILE A 126 -5.81 7.19 8.99
N SER A 127 -6.85 6.40 9.26
CA SER A 127 -7.07 5.67 10.51
C SER A 127 -7.78 4.34 10.25
N GLY A 128 -8.36 3.73 11.30
CA GLY A 128 -9.19 2.52 11.21
C GLY A 128 -10.69 2.81 11.01
N GLY A 129 -11.05 4.05 10.65
CA GLY A 129 -12.45 4.50 10.49
C GLY A 129 -12.92 5.54 11.52
N CYS A 130 -12.08 5.90 12.50
CA CYS A 130 -12.44 6.78 13.59
C CYS A 130 -12.26 8.26 13.22
N LEU A 131 -11.17 8.63 12.55
CA LEU A 131 -10.85 10.04 12.27
C LEU A 131 -11.48 10.55 10.95
N GLU A 132 -11.86 9.67 10.04
CA GLU A 132 -12.24 10.00 8.65
C GLU A 132 -13.46 10.91 8.55
N GLY A 133 -14.44 10.74 9.47
CA GLY A 133 -15.68 11.52 9.45
C GLY A 133 -15.46 13.02 9.64
N ASP A 134 -14.69 13.39 10.67
CA ASP A 134 -14.35 14.78 10.98
C ASP A 134 -13.26 15.31 10.02
N ALA A 135 -12.25 14.50 9.68
CA ALA A 135 -11.23 14.86 8.70
C ALA A 135 -11.85 15.22 7.34
N ARG A 136 -12.89 14.50 6.90
CA ARG A 136 -13.67 14.82 5.69
C ARG A 136 -14.29 16.21 5.77
N GLN A 137 -14.90 16.55 6.91
CA GLN A 137 -15.55 17.86 7.08
C GLN A 137 -14.53 19.00 7.03
N ARG A 138 -13.39 18.83 7.72
CA ARG A 138 -12.31 19.82 7.73
C ARG A 138 -11.62 19.94 6.38
N ALA A 139 -11.44 18.84 5.65
CA ALA A 139 -10.87 18.87 4.31
C ALA A 139 -11.78 19.67 3.34
N ARG A 140 -13.10 19.52 3.45
CA ARG A 140 -14.05 20.34 2.69
C ARG A 140 -13.98 21.83 3.05
N GLN A 141 -13.74 22.17 4.31
CA GLN A 141 -13.52 23.56 4.73
C GLN A 141 -12.20 24.12 4.15
N ALA A 142 -11.12 23.34 4.20
CA ALA A 142 -9.85 23.71 3.57
C ALA A 142 -10.02 23.94 2.06
N LEU A 143 -10.77 23.08 1.37
CA LEU A 143 -11.12 23.25 -0.05
C LEU A 143 -11.86 24.57 -0.32
N GLN A 144 -12.88 24.89 0.49
CA GLN A 144 -13.64 26.13 0.35
C GLN A 144 -12.76 27.37 0.57
N ARG A 145 -11.83 27.31 1.52
CA ARG A 145 -10.89 28.39 1.83
C ARG A 145 -9.70 28.46 0.87
N ARG A 146 -9.46 27.39 0.10
CA ARG A 146 -8.25 27.18 -0.72
C ARG A 146 -6.95 27.37 0.08
N GLN A 147 -6.96 26.93 1.34
CA GLN A 147 -5.83 27.08 2.26
C GLN A 147 -5.56 25.75 2.97
N PRO A 148 -4.29 25.32 3.07
CA PRO A 148 -3.91 24.16 3.87
C PRO A 148 -4.27 24.34 5.34
N ALA A 149 -4.54 23.23 6.03
CA ALA A 149 -4.84 23.24 7.47
C ALA A 149 -4.20 22.05 8.17
N LEU A 150 -3.63 22.27 9.37
CA LEU A 150 -3.16 21.21 10.24
C LEU A 150 -4.21 20.93 11.31
N VAL A 151 -4.65 19.67 11.41
CA VAL A 151 -5.62 19.22 12.40
C VAL A 151 -4.93 18.27 13.38
N THR A 152 -5.13 18.50 14.67
CA THR A 152 -4.62 17.63 15.74
C THR A 152 -5.78 16.87 16.36
N TYR A 153 -5.69 15.55 16.38
CA TYR A 153 -6.59 14.66 17.09
C TYR A 153 -5.86 14.10 18.31
N ASP A 154 -6.38 14.38 19.51
CA ASP A 154 -5.85 13.85 20.75
C ASP A 154 -6.80 12.78 21.28
N THR A 155 -6.38 11.53 21.18
CA THR A 155 -7.13 10.36 21.64
C THR A 155 -6.65 9.86 23.01
N SER A 156 -5.80 10.65 23.68
CA SER A 156 -5.32 10.34 25.04
C SER A 156 -6.26 10.82 26.15
N ASP A 157 -7.19 11.71 25.83
CA ASP A 157 -8.19 12.22 26.76
C ASP A 157 -9.46 11.36 26.71
N GLU A 158 -9.65 10.50 27.72
CA GLU A 158 -10.82 9.62 27.86
C GLU A 158 -12.11 10.40 28.23
N ASP A 159 -11.99 11.65 28.68
CA ASP A 159 -13.08 12.46 29.22
C ASP A 159 -13.63 13.52 28.24
N ASP A 160 -13.13 13.64 27.00
CA ASP A 160 -13.69 14.60 26.01
C ASP A 160 -14.94 14.01 25.32
N PRO A 161 -16.16 14.53 25.62
CA PRO A 161 -17.41 14.03 25.05
C PRO A 161 -17.54 14.21 23.52
N ARG A 162 -16.60 14.91 22.88
CA ARG A 162 -16.53 15.07 21.42
C ARG A 162 -15.80 13.94 20.71
N HIS A 163 -15.02 13.14 21.43
CA HIS A 163 -14.48 11.88 20.93
C HIS A 163 -15.51 10.79 21.18
N GLY A 164 -16.57 10.73 20.35
CA GLY A 164 -17.40 9.53 20.18
C GLY A 164 -16.63 8.34 19.58
N LEU A 165 -15.32 8.32 19.80
CA LEU A 165 -14.29 7.48 19.21
C LEU A 165 -13.86 6.57 20.36
N GLY A 166 -14.26 5.30 20.29
CA GLY A 166 -14.01 4.34 21.37
C GLY A 166 -12.52 4.26 21.76
N PRO A 167 -12.21 3.75 22.97
CA PRO A 167 -10.92 3.91 23.68
C PRO A 167 -9.75 3.07 23.11
N GLY A 168 -9.68 2.86 21.80
CA GLY A 168 -8.77 1.86 21.21
C GLY A 168 -7.33 2.32 20.97
N CYS A 169 -7.08 3.62 20.77
CA CYS A 169 -5.74 4.16 20.51
C CYS A 169 -5.49 5.32 21.47
N GLN A 170 -4.36 5.29 22.18
CA GLN A 170 -3.94 6.34 23.12
C GLN A 170 -2.77 7.13 22.49
N GLY A 171 -3.08 8.16 21.73
CA GLY A 171 -2.07 8.97 21.05
C GLY A 171 -2.59 10.28 20.45
N VAL A 172 -1.65 11.10 20.00
CA VAL A 172 -1.92 12.35 19.28
C VAL A 172 -1.56 12.15 17.82
N VAL A 173 -2.51 12.40 16.92
CA VAL A 173 -2.33 12.28 15.47
C VAL A 173 -2.49 13.65 14.84
N ARG A 174 -1.49 14.10 14.06
CA ARG A 174 -1.56 15.36 13.32
C ARG A 174 -1.70 15.07 11.83
N ILE A 175 -2.73 15.67 11.23
CA ILE A 175 -3.14 15.46 9.86
C ILE A 175 -3.09 16.79 9.13
N LEU A 176 -2.27 16.84 8.09
CA LEU A 176 -2.17 17.97 7.17
C LEU A 176 -3.22 17.79 6.07
N LEU A 177 -4.07 18.80 5.87
CA LEU A 177 -5.13 18.85 4.87
C LEU A 177 -4.76 19.87 3.80
N GLU A 178 -4.62 19.43 2.56
CA GLU A 178 -4.08 20.23 1.46
C GLU A 178 -5.05 20.22 0.28
N PRO A 179 -5.75 21.34 0.00
CA PRO A 179 -6.45 21.52 -1.28
C PRO A 179 -5.48 21.29 -2.44
N LEU A 180 -5.84 20.40 -3.38
CA LEU A 180 -4.99 20.13 -4.54
C LEU A 180 -5.34 21.08 -5.68
N ASP A 181 -4.31 21.73 -6.22
CA ASP A 181 -4.38 22.41 -7.51
C ASP A 181 -3.92 21.43 -8.60
N PHE A 182 -4.76 21.23 -9.62
CA PHE A 182 -4.46 20.33 -10.73
C PHE A 182 -3.47 20.91 -11.74
N GLU A 183 -3.32 22.24 -11.77
CA GLU A 183 -2.40 22.94 -12.67
C GLU A 183 -0.99 23.06 -12.07
N ASP A 184 -0.87 22.91 -10.74
CA ASP A 184 0.43 22.86 -10.06
C ASP A 184 1.13 21.52 -10.33
N ALA A 185 2.17 21.53 -11.15
CA ALA A 185 2.98 20.35 -11.48
C ALA A 185 3.80 19.81 -10.30
N ASP A 186 3.91 20.57 -9.21
CA ASP A 186 4.63 20.23 -7.99
C ASP A 186 3.68 20.01 -6.80
N ASN A 187 2.37 19.86 -7.06
CA ASN A 187 1.44 19.43 -6.03
C ASN A 187 1.83 18.05 -5.46
N PRO A 188 1.37 17.71 -4.24
CA PRO A 188 1.76 16.49 -3.54
C PRO A 188 1.64 15.19 -4.33
N LEU A 189 0.60 15.03 -5.15
CA LEU A 189 0.37 13.79 -5.90
C LEU A 189 1.17 13.73 -7.19
N GLU A 190 1.45 14.87 -7.83
CA GLU A 190 2.36 14.92 -8.98
C GLU A 190 3.83 14.67 -8.56
N LEU A 191 4.24 15.08 -7.35
CA LEU A 191 5.53 14.69 -6.77
C LEU A 191 5.61 13.17 -6.53
N LEU A 192 4.59 12.59 -5.90
CA LEU A 192 4.54 11.14 -5.68
C LEU A 192 4.45 10.35 -7.01
N ARG A 193 3.80 10.91 -8.03
CA ARG A 193 3.79 10.35 -9.39
C ARG A 193 5.17 10.40 -10.03
N GLY A 194 5.91 11.49 -9.84
CA GLY A 194 7.29 11.63 -10.27
C GLY A 194 8.16 10.52 -9.66
N PHE A 195 8.05 10.31 -8.34
CA PHE A 195 8.70 9.20 -7.65
C PHE A 195 8.28 7.83 -8.20
N ALA A 196 6.98 7.59 -8.41
CA ALA A 196 6.50 6.32 -8.94
C ALA A 196 7.05 5.97 -10.34
N ARG A 197 7.50 6.97 -11.12
CA ARG A 197 8.16 6.80 -12.42
C ARG A 197 9.67 6.59 -12.33
N HIS A 198 10.30 7.00 -11.23
CA HIS A 198 11.73 6.89 -10.98
C HIS A 198 11.98 6.09 -9.69
N PRO A 199 12.04 4.75 -9.77
CA PRO A 199 11.97 3.86 -8.62
C PRO A 199 13.31 3.74 -7.87
N GLU A 200 14.00 4.85 -7.65
CA GLU A 200 15.11 4.94 -6.70
C GLU A 200 14.58 5.49 -5.37
N PRO A 201 15.10 5.04 -4.21
CA PRO A 201 14.71 5.60 -2.92
C PRO A 201 14.84 7.12 -2.88
N ALA A 202 13.83 7.81 -2.39
CA ALA A 202 13.78 9.26 -2.31
C ALA A 202 13.24 9.72 -0.96
N VAL A 203 13.39 11.01 -0.64
CA VAL A 203 12.80 11.61 0.56
C VAL A 203 11.82 12.70 0.16
N LEU A 204 10.59 12.62 0.65
CA LEU A 204 9.62 13.70 0.54
C LEU A 204 9.63 14.50 1.85
N ALA A 205 10.19 15.70 1.80
CA ALA A 205 10.13 16.67 2.88
C ALA A 205 8.80 17.42 2.81
N THR A 206 8.02 17.42 3.88
CA THR A 206 6.73 18.12 3.99
C THR A 206 6.75 19.08 5.18
N VAL A 207 6.64 20.38 4.93
CA VAL A 207 6.49 21.39 5.98
C VAL A 207 5.08 21.30 6.54
N PHE A 208 4.93 20.98 7.83
CA PHE A 208 3.62 20.81 8.45
C PHE A 208 3.37 21.71 9.67
N ARG A 209 4.35 22.51 10.07
CA ARG A 209 4.19 23.56 11.07
C ARG A 209 5.23 24.66 10.85
N CYS A 210 4.80 25.91 10.92
CA CYS A 210 5.67 27.08 10.95
C CYS A 210 5.40 27.86 12.24
N ALA A 211 6.43 28.34 12.93
CA ALA A 211 6.27 29.30 14.01
C ALA A 211 5.81 30.65 13.42
N ALA A 212 4.99 31.40 14.17
CA ALA A 212 4.49 32.70 13.73
C ALA A 212 5.65 33.70 13.54
N GLY A 213 5.78 34.30 12.36
CA GLY A 213 6.88 35.19 11.96
C GLY A 213 6.95 35.42 10.45
N GLN A 214 8.02 36.05 9.93
CA GLN A 214 8.25 36.21 8.49
C GLN A 214 8.26 34.84 7.78
N ALA A 215 7.48 34.70 6.71
CA ALA A 215 7.27 33.43 6.02
C ALA A 215 8.54 32.97 5.30
N VAL A 216 9.25 32.04 5.93
CA VAL A 216 10.40 31.33 5.34
C VAL A 216 9.94 30.06 4.61
N ALA A 217 8.78 29.54 4.99
CA ALA A 217 8.08 28.44 4.35
C ALA A 217 6.59 28.49 4.67
N ASP A 218 5.77 27.98 3.76
CA ASP A 218 4.32 27.84 3.94
C ASP A 218 3.94 26.43 4.35
N LEU A 219 2.82 26.33 5.06
CA LEU A 219 2.23 25.05 5.43
C LEU A 219 1.90 24.24 4.17
N GLY A 220 2.42 23.01 4.07
CA GLY A 220 2.22 22.14 2.91
C GLY A 220 3.28 22.25 1.81
N GLN A 221 4.24 23.16 1.92
CA GLN A 221 5.37 23.18 0.99
C GLN A 221 6.16 21.86 1.05
N ARG A 222 6.55 21.37 -0.12
CA ARG A 222 7.15 20.05 -0.29
C ARG A 222 8.38 20.07 -1.17
N LEU A 223 9.38 19.27 -0.78
CA LEU A 223 10.53 18.95 -1.61
C LEU A 223 10.67 17.43 -1.75
N LEU A 224 10.68 16.94 -2.98
CA LEU A 224 11.11 15.59 -3.32
C LEU A 224 12.63 15.62 -3.57
N LEU A 225 13.37 15.01 -2.66
CA LEU A 225 14.82 14.90 -2.68
C LEU A 225 15.18 13.52 -3.23
N MET A 226 15.70 13.48 -4.45
CA MET A 226 16.10 12.24 -5.13
C MET A 226 17.61 12.00 -5.03
N PRO A 227 18.07 10.76 -5.26
CA PRO A 227 19.49 10.46 -5.33
C PRO A 227 20.21 11.31 -6.38
N GLY A 228 21.51 11.59 -6.17
CA GLY A 228 22.29 12.48 -7.05
C GLY A 228 22.02 13.98 -6.84
N GLY A 229 21.19 14.34 -5.86
CA GLY A 229 20.96 15.74 -5.46
C GLY A 229 19.91 16.48 -6.29
N GLN A 230 19.17 15.76 -7.14
CA GLN A 230 18.03 16.33 -7.86
C GLN A 230 16.89 16.64 -6.89
N VAL A 231 16.31 17.83 -7.02
CA VAL A 231 15.21 18.31 -6.19
C VAL A 231 14.04 18.69 -7.09
N ARG A 232 12.83 18.29 -6.69
CA ARG A 232 11.56 18.74 -7.27
C ARG A 232 10.63 19.21 -6.15
N GLY A 233 9.63 20.02 -6.46
CA GLY A 233 8.67 20.52 -5.47
C GLY A 233 8.64 22.04 -5.37
N SER A 234 7.90 22.52 -4.38
CA SER A 234 7.73 23.94 -4.09
C SER A 234 9.09 24.60 -3.82
N ALA A 235 9.33 25.79 -4.37
CA ALA A 235 10.51 26.56 -4.00
C ALA A 235 10.46 26.91 -2.50
N LEU A 236 11.50 26.52 -1.76
CA LEU A 236 11.75 27.10 -0.43
C LEU A 236 12.67 28.30 -0.64
N ASP A 237 12.22 29.50 -0.27
CA ASP A 237 12.99 30.74 -0.37
C ASP A 237 14.07 30.85 0.73
N ASN A 238 14.71 29.71 1.07
CA ASN A 238 15.78 29.61 2.04
C ASN A 238 16.76 28.47 1.66
N LEU A 239 17.92 28.89 1.14
CA LEU A 239 19.00 27.99 0.76
C LEU A 239 19.59 27.23 1.95
N ALA A 240 19.65 27.85 3.14
CA ALA A 240 20.18 27.21 4.34
C ALA A 240 19.27 26.09 4.82
N LEU A 241 17.95 26.33 4.85
CA LEU A 241 16.95 25.31 5.16
C LEU A 241 17.01 24.15 4.15
N THR A 242 17.08 24.45 2.85
CA THR A 242 17.18 23.42 1.81
C THR A 242 18.44 22.55 1.97
N ALA A 243 19.58 23.15 2.35
CA ALA A 243 20.82 22.43 2.62
C ALA A 243 20.70 21.50 3.85
N GLN A 244 20.07 21.97 4.93
CA GLN A 244 19.82 21.16 6.12
C GLN A 244 18.87 19.99 5.83
N LEU A 245 17.78 20.23 5.11
CA LEU A 245 16.83 19.20 4.69
C LEU A 245 17.52 18.12 3.84
N ARG A 246 18.45 18.51 2.96
CA ARG A 246 19.21 17.56 2.15
C ARG A 246 20.14 16.69 2.99
N ALA A 247 20.82 17.27 3.97
CA ALA A 247 21.70 16.52 4.87
C ALA A 247 20.91 15.47 5.67
N ASP A 248 19.79 15.88 6.27
CA ASP A 248 18.93 14.98 7.04
C ASP A 248 18.20 13.97 6.16
N ALA A 249 17.86 14.31 4.92
CA ALA A 249 17.31 13.36 3.95
C ALA A 249 18.32 12.26 3.59
N ASN A 250 19.60 12.60 3.38
CA ASN A 250 20.65 11.61 3.16
C ASN A 250 20.80 10.68 4.38
N GLN A 251 20.72 11.23 5.60
CA GLN A 251 20.71 10.44 6.82
C GLN A 251 19.48 9.52 6.88
N ALA A 252 18.29 10.04 6.58
CA ALA A 252 17.04 9.27 6.58
C ALA A 252 17.09 8.10 5.58
N LEU A 253 17.65 8.32 4.39
CA LEU A 253 17.88 7.27 3.39
C LEU A 253 18.89 6.22 3.89
N ALA A 254 20.02 6.66 4.45
CA ALA A 254 21.06 5.75 4.94
C ALA A 254 20.58 4.90 6.13
N GLN A 255 19.73 5.46 6.99
CA GLN A 255 19.13 4.76 8.14
C GLN A 255 17.82 4.06 7.81
N ASP A 256 17.34 4.20 6.58
CA ASP A 256 16.11 3.57 6.12
C ASP A 256 14.85 4.00 6.90
N GLN A 257 14.89 5.19 7.51
CA GLN A 257 13.94 5.65 8.52
C GLN A 257 13.44 7.06 8.23
N SER A 258 12.12 7.24 8.26
CA SER A 258 11.50 8.58 8.16
C SER A 258 11.69 9.38 9.45
N LEU A 259 11.93 10.67 9.32
CA LEU A 259 12.28 11.57 10.42
C LEU A 259 11.28 12.70 10.55
N ILE A 260 11.08 13.18 11.77
CA ILE A 260 10.41 14.45 12.05
C ILE A 260 11.44 15.34 12.72
N ARG A 261 11.66 16.53 12.17
CA ARG A 261 12.69 17.47 12.60
C ARG A 261 12.16 18.88 12.65
N GLU A 262 12.78 19.67 13.49
CA GLU A 262 12.55 21.10 13.62
C GLU A 262 13.79 21.84 13.13
N TYR A 263 13.59 22.80 12.23
CA TYR A 263 14.66 23.55 11.60
C TYR A 263 14.53 25.04 11.92
N PRO A 264 15.65 25.76 12.11
CA PRO A 264 15.62 27.21 12.19
C PRO A 264 15.28 27.80 10.81
N ALA A 265 14.36 28.76 10.77
CA ALA A 265 13.88 29.34 9.52
C ALA A 265 14.37 30.79 9.36
N ALA A 266 14.12 31.62 10.37
CA ALA A 266 14.63 33.00 10.55
C ALA A 266 14.92 33.22 12.04
N PRO A 267 15.62 34.30 12.45
CA PRO A 267 15.92 34.55 13.87
C PRO A 267 14.66 34.47 14.75
N GLY A 268 14.63 33.51 15.68
CA GLY A 268 13.50 33.30 16.59
C GLY A 268 12.31 32.50 16.03
N SER A 269 12.40 31.95 14.82
CA SER A 269 11.36 31.12 14.21
C SER A 269 11.86 29.75 13.77
N THR A 270 10.99 28.74 13.89
CA THR A 270 11.26 27.37 13.51
C THR A 270 10.19 26.83 12.56
N VAL A 271 10.57 25.82 11.78
CA VAL A 271 9.65 25.03 10.95
C VAL A 271 9.80 23.56 11.30
N ARG A 272 8.68 22.84 11.45
CA ARG A 272 8.71 21.38 11.58
C ARG A 272 8.41 20.73 10.24
N VAL A 273 9.26 19.79 9.89
CA VAL A 273 9.24 19.09 8.61
C VAL A 273 9.22 17.60 8.84
N PHE A 274 8.35 16.91 8.11
CA PHE A 274 8.32 15.47 8.03
C PHE A 274 9.13 15.02 6.81
N LEU A 275 10.22 14.29 7.05
CA LEU A 275 11.07 13.67 6.04
C LEU A 275 10.63 12.22 5.85
N GLU A 276 9.79 11.99 4.84
CA GLU A 276 9.28 10.66 4.51
C GLU A 276 10.22 9.93 3.56
N VAL A 277 10.74 8.77 3.96
CA VAL A 277 11.53 7.90 3.09
C VAL A 277 10.58 7.11 2.18
N LEU A 278 10.58 7.45 0.89
CA LEU A 278 9.83 6.78 -0.15
C LEU A 278 10.66 5.63 -0.74
N ARG A 279 10.08 4.43 -0.76
CA ARG A 279 10.72 3.22 -1.28
C ARG A 279 10.05 2.74 -2.56
N PRO A 280 10.83 2.27 -3.55
CA PRO A 280 10.23 1.60 -4.67
C PRO A 280 9.47 0.34 -4.21
N PRO A 281 8.49 -0.12 -5.00
CA PRO A 281 7.88 -1.43 -4.80
C PRO A 281 8.92 -2.54 -4.69
N LEU A 282 8.68 -3.53 -3.85
CA LEU A 282 9.53 -4.72 -3.79
C LEU A 282 9.51 -5.42 -5.15
N ARG A 283 10.68 -5.73 -5.70
CA ARG A 283 10.81 -6.40 -7.00
C ARG A 283 11.02 -7.89 -6.78
N LEU A 284 10.06 -8.69 -7.21
CA LEU A 284 10.06 -10.14 -7.04
C LEU A 284 10.13 -10.84 -8.40
N ALA A 285 11.17 -11.62 -8.63
CA ALA A 285 11.23 -12.55 -9.75
C ALA A 285 10.73 -13.94 -9.32
N VAL A 286 9.71 -14.46 -10.00
CA VAL A 286 9.17 -15.80 -9.79
C VAL A 286 9.60 -16.68 -10.96
N TYR A 287 10.52 -17.62 -10.69
CA TYR A 287 10.99 -18.61 -11.65
C TYR A 287 10.12 -19.86 -11.54
N GLY A 288 9.36 -20.14 -12.59
CA GLY A 288 8.33 -21.17 -12.61
C GLY A 288 6.94 -20.55 -12.73
N ALA A 289 6.26 -20.88 -13.82
CA ALA A 289 4.89 -20.47 -14.11
C ALA A 289 3.91 -21.64 -13.89
N GLY A 290 4.14 -22.49 -12.89
CA GLY A 290 3.22 -23.56 -12.51
C GLY A 290 1.86 -23.03 -12.05
N ASN A 291 0.92 -23.92 -11.72
CA ASN A 291 -0.37 -23.50 -11.15
C ASN A 291 -0.22 -22.94 -9.73
N ASP A 292 0.79 -23.39 -9.01
CA ASP A 292 1.21 -22.92 -7.70
C ASP A 292 1.82 -21.51 -7.70
N ALA A 293 2.29 -21.03 -8.85
CA ALA A 293 2.77 -19.67 -9.02
C ALA A 293 1.64 -18.63 -8.94
N GLN A 294 0.44 -18.97 -9.39
CA GLN A 294 -0.70 -18.03 -9.50
C GLN A 294 -1.11 -17.43 -8.15
N PRO A 295 -1.36 -18.21 -7.07
CA PRO A 295 -1.69 -17.64 -5.77
C PRO A 295 -0.55 -16.79 -5.19
N LEU A 296 0.71 -17.18 -5.41
CA LEU A 296 1.88 -16.41 -5.00
C LEU A 296 1.92 -15.04 -5.67
N VAL A 297 1.79 -15.00 -7.00
CA VAL A 297 1.77 -13.77 -7.79
C VAL A 297 0.62 -12.87 -7.35
N ARG A 298 -0.59 -13.43 -7.15
CA ARG A 298 -1.76 -12.66 -6.70
C ARG A 298 -1.55 -12.03 -5.33
N LEU A 299 -1.04 -12.79 -4.35
CA LEU A 299 -0.78 -12.29 -3.01
C LEU A 299 0.32 -11.22 -3.02
N ALA A 300 1.43 -11.47 -3.71
CA ALA A 300 2.56 -10.55 -3.83
C ALA A 300 2.16 -9.24 -4.52
N ALA A 301 1.50 -9.32 -5.68
CA ALA A 301 0.96 -8.14 -6.37
C ALA A 301 -0.06 -7.40 -5.49
N GLY A 302 -0.86 -8.13 -4.71
CA GLY A 302 -1.80 -7.53 -3.76
C GLY A 302 -1.16 -6.73 -2.62
N LEU A 303 0.08 -7.06 -2.24
CA LEU A 303 0.90 -6.25 -1.34
C LEU A 303 1.61 -5.09 -2.05
N GLY A 304 1.39 -4.95 -3.35
CA GLY A 304 2.00 -3.91 -4.16
C GLY A 304 3.40 -4.21 -4.66
N TRP A 305 3.78 -5.48 -4.71
CA TRP A 305 5.09 -5.87 -5.21
C TRP A 305 5.09 -5.89 -6.74
N HIS A 306 6.22 -5.51 -7.34
CA HIS A 306 6.45 -5.61 -8.76
C HIS A 306 6.92 -7.02 -9.09
N VAL A 307 5.98 -7.88 -9.50
CA VAL A 307 6.24 -9.30 -9.76
C VAL A 307 6.54 -9.54 -11.24
N THR A 308 7.64 -10.22 -11.53
CA THR A 308 7.99 -10.72 -12.86
C THR A 308 7.98 -12.24 -12.85
N VAL A 309 7.16 -12.86 -13.70
CA VAL A 309 7.09 -14.32 -13.84
C VAL A 309 7.97 -14.77 -14.99
N VAL A 310 8.80 -15.79 -14.77
CA VAL A 310 9.75 -16.32 -15.76
C VAL A 310 9.61 -17.83 -15.86
N ASP A 311 9.37 -18.37 -17.06
CA ASP A 311 9.35 -19.82 -17.29
C ASP A 311 9.75 -20.15 -18.73
N GLY A 312 10.39 -21.30 -18.96
CA GLY A 312 10.79 -21.73 -20.30
C GLY A 312 9.66 -22.28 -21.17
N ARG A 313 8.46 -22.49 -20.62
CA ARG A 313 7.32 -23.08 -21.32
C ARG A 313 6.35 -21.96 -21.75
N PRO A 314 6.23 -21.65 -23.05
CA PRO A 314 5.38 -20.54 -23.53
C PRO A 314 3.92 -20.63 -23.08
N ARG A 315 3.35 -21.85 -23.02
CA ARG A 315 1.97 -22.06 -22.57
C ARG A 315 1.76 -21.77 -21.08
N GLN A 316 2.82 -21.89 -20.28
CA GLN A 316 2.77 -21.60 -18.85
C GLN A 316 3.03 -20.12 -18.62
N ALA A 317 4.11 -19.56 -19.18
CA ALA A 317 4.39 -18.13 -19.15
C ALA A 317 3.52 -17.31 -20.13
N ALA A 318 2.20 -17.45 -19.99
CA ALA A 318 1.20 -16.70 -20.72
C ALA A 318 0.64 -15.59 -19.81
N ALA A 319 0.56 -14.35 -20.32
CA ALA A 319 0.13 -13.19 -19.54
C ALA A 319 -1.30 -13.34 -18.99
N GLU A 320 -2.18 -14.05 -19.70
CA GLU A 320 -3.55 -14.30 -19.29
C GLU A 320 -3.66 -15.17 -18.03
N ARG A 321 -2.62 -15.98 -17.74
CA ARG A 321 -2.54 -16.79 -16.51
C ARG A 321 -2.07 -15.97 -15.30
N PHE A 322 -1.45 -14.81 -15.52
CA PHE A 322 -0.90 -13.95 -14.47
C PHE A 322 -1.28 -12.48 -14.69
N PRO A 323 -2.58 -12.15 -14.71
CA PRO A 323 -3.04 -10.80 -14.99
C PRO A 323 -2.56 -9.77 -13.93
N GLU A 324 -2.18 -10.21 -12.73
CA GLU A 324 -1.62 -9.37 -11.68
C GLU A 324 -0.10 -9.19 -11.75
N ALA A 325 0.61 -9.96 -12.58
CA ALA A 325 2.06 -9.79 -12.76
C ALA A 325 2.37 -8.50 -13.53
N ALA A 326 3.44 -7.81 -13.14
CA ALA A 326 3.90 -6.64 -13.87
C ALA A 326 4.54 -7.02 -15.22
N ASP A 327 5.12 -8.22 -15.30
CA ASP A 327 5.71 -8.75 -16.53
C ASP A 327 5.73 -10.29 -16.50
N VAL A 328 5.58 -10.93 -17.67
CA VAL A 328 5.63 -12.38 -17.85
C VAL A 328 6.53 -12.70 -19.03
N ARG A 329 7.62 -13.44 -18.76
CA ARG A 329 8.68 -13.71 -19.72
C ARG A 329 8.82 -15.20 -19.99
N VAL A 330 8.88 -15.53 -21.28
CA VAL A 330 9.30 -16.85 -21.73
C VAL A 330 10.82 -16.84 -21.84
N VAL A 331 11.49 -17.65 -21.04
CA VAL A 331 12.97 -17.76 -21.04
C VAL A 331 13.32 -19.24 -20.99
N THR A 332 13.79 -19.78 -22.11
CA THR A 332 14.19 -21.19 -22.18
C THR A 332 15.45 -21.45 -21.36
N LEU A 333 15.70 -22.72 -21.04
CA LEU A 333 16.87 -23.12 -20.23
C LEU A 333 18.20 -22.58 -20.80
N GLY A 334 18.36 -22.59 -22.13
CA GLY A 334 19.56 -22.08 -22.79
C GLY A 334 19.71 -20.55 -22.76
N GLU A 335 18.63 -19.83 -22.47
CA GLU A 335 18.62 -18.36 -22.39
C GLU A 335 18.82 -17.84 -20.96
N VAL A 336 18.62 -18.69 -19.93
CA VAL A 336 18.84 -18.35 -18.52
C VAL A 336 20.22 -17.70 -18.28
N PRO A 337 21.33 -18.16 -18.90
CA PRO A 337 22.62 -17.51 -18.73
C PRO A 337 22.68 -16.03 -19.13
N ALA A 338 21.85 -15.62 -20.09
CA ALA A 338 21.79 -14.24 -20.57
C ALA A 338 20.68 -13.41 -19.90
N LEU A 339 19.92 -13.99 -18.96
CA LEU A 339 18.80 -13.31 -18.32
C LEU A 339 19.27 -12.08 -17.51
N PRO A 340 18.70 -10.88 -17.75
CA PRO A 340 18.94 -9.72 -16.90
C PRO A 340 18.31 -9.90 -15.52
N LEU A 341 19.15 -9.94 -14.49
CA LEU A 341 18.75 -10.08 -13.09
C LEU A 341 18.62 -8.70 -12.45
N THR A 342 17.38 -8.24 -12.28
CA THR A 342 17.09 -6.89 -11.77
C THR A 342 16.21 -6.89 -10.53
N ALA A 343 15.84 -8.07 -10.01
CA ALA A 343 15.00 -8.20 -8.84
C ALA A 343 15.82 -8.42 -7.57
N ASP A 344 15.43 -7.75 -6.49
CA ASP A 344 16.06 -7.89 -5.18
C ASP A 344 15.65 -9.20 -4.48
N TYR A 345 14.51 -9.78 -4.88
CA TYR A 345 13.96 -11.02 -4.35
C TYR A 345 13.69 -12.01 -5.50
N ALA A 346 14.04 -13.27 -5.28
CA ALA A 346 13.80 -14.36 -6.22
C ALA A 346 13.12 -15.54 -5.52
N VAL A 347 12.16 -16.16 -6.21
CA VAL A 347 11.51 -17.41 -5.77
C VAL A 347 11.60 -18.43 -6.90
N LEU A 348 12.11 -19.62 -6.60
CA LEU A 348 12.27 -20.73 -7.53
C LEU A 348 11.22 -21.81 -7.21
N LEU A 349 10.24 -21.95 -8.10
CA LEU A 349 9.18 -22.97 -8.08
C LEU A 349 8.96 -23.59 -9.47
N THR A 350 10.06 -23.84 -10.19
CA THR A 350 9.98 -24.33 -11.57
C THR A 350 9.51 -25.79 -11.66
N HIS A 351 9.67 -26.55 -10.56
CA HIS A 351 9.56 -28.01 -10.50
C HIS A 351 10.49 -28.73 -11.49
N ASN A 352 11.53 -28.06 -11.97
CA ASN A 352 12.51 -28.60 -12.91
C ASN A 352 13.91 -28.40 -12.34
N TYR A 353 14.58 -29.50 -12.02
CA TYR A 353 15.89 -29.49 -11.38
C TYR A 353 16.95 -28.72 -12.18
N ALA A 354 17.06 -28.99 -13.50
CA ALA A 354 18.05 -28.35 -14.36
C ALA A 354 17.79 -26.84 -14.51
N TYR A 355 16.51 -26.44 -14.53
CA TYR A 355 16.15 -25.02 -14.60
C TYR A 355 16.44 -24.31 -13.27
N ASP A 356 16.09 -24.90 -12.13
CA ASP A 356 16.43 -24.34 -10.81
C ASP A 356 17.95 -24.19 -10.65
N LEU A 357 18.74 -25.18 -11.09
CA LEU A 357 20.20 -25.13 -11.07
C LEU A 357 20.73 -23.96 -11.90
N ALA A 358 20.31 -23.83 -13.16
CA ALA A 358 20.74 -22.75 -14.04
C ALA A 358 20.37 -21.36 -13.49
N VAL A 359 19.19 -21.22 -12.88
CA VAL A 359 18.78 -19.96 -12.23
C VAL A 359 19.63 -19.66 -11.00
N LEU A 360 19.88 -20.66 -10.13
CA LEU A 360 20.73 -20.48 -8.95
C LEU A 360 22.16 -20.07 -9.34
N GLN A 361 22.75 -20.72 -10.34
CA GLN A 361 24.06 -20.35 -10.88
C GLN A 361 24.09 -18.88 -11.30
N ARG A 362 23.03 -18.40 -11.93
CA ARG A 362 22.92 -17.00 -12.35
C ARG A 362 22.73 -16.03 -11.19
N LEU A 363 21.98 -16.42 -10.17
CA LEU A 363 21.78 -15.60 -8.96
C LEU A 363 23.05 -15.46 -8.10
N LEU A 364 24.06 -16.33 -8.25
CA LEU A 364 25.33 -16.21 -7.52
C LEU A 364 25.98 -14.84 -7.67
N GLY A 365 25.97 -14.27 -8.87
CA GLY A 365 26.55 -12.95 -9.17
C GLY A 365 25.56 -11.78 -9.08
N ALA A 366 24.30 -12.03 -8.71
CA ALA A 366 23.25 -11.02 -8.66
C ALA A 366 23.22 -10.31 -7.30
N PRO A 367 22.80 -9.02 -7.26
CA PRO A 367 22.54 -8.30 -6.01
C PRO A 367 21.26 -8.75 -5.28
N THR A 368 20.67 -9.89 -5.68
CA THR A 368 19.47 -10.47 -5.07
C THR A 368 19.74 -10.83 -3.61
N SER A 369 18.99 -10.21 -2.70
CA SER A 369 19.14 -10.31 -1.25
C SER A 369 18.36 -11.48 -0.64
N TYR A 370 17.38 -12.02 -1.36
CA TYR A 370 16.59 -13.17 -0.94
C TYR A 370 16.35 -14.12 -2.12
N ILE A 371 16.64 -15.40 -1.91
CA ILE A 371 16.47 -16.49 -2.87
C ILE A 371 15.71 -17.59 -2.14
N GLY A 372 14.42 -17.72 -2.43
CA GLY A 372 13.61 -18.78 -1.90
C GLY A 372 13.55 -19.97 -2.87
N LEU A 373 13.84 -21.17 -2.40
CA LEU A 373 13.78 -22.39 -3.20
C LEU A 373 12.67 -23.31 -2.69
N LEU A 374 11.71 -23.60 -3.58
CA LEU A 374 10.65 -24.56 -3.30
C LEU A 374 11.15 -26.01 -3.43
N GLY A 375 10.87 -26.80 -2.40
CA GLY A 375 11.11 -28.24 -2.38
C GLY A 375 11.69 -28.75 -1.05
N PRO A 376 11.89 -30.07 -0.96
CA PRO A 376 12.46 -30.69 0.24
C PRO A 376 13.93 -30.32 0.43
N ARG A 377 14.41 -30.38 1.68
CA ARG A 377 15.82 -30.10 2.04
C ARG A 377 16.83 -30.86 1.19
N GLN A 378 16.52 -32.12 0.85
CA GLN A 378 17.40 -32.96 0.04
C GLN A 378 17.59 -32.43 -1.39
N LYS A 379 16.55 -31.81 -1.99
CA LYS A 379 16.67 -31.18 -3.32
C LYS A 379 17.68 -30.03 -3.27
N ALA A 380 17.58 -29.17 -2.27
CA ALA A 380 18.48 -28.05 -2.08
C ALA A 380 19.92 -28.51 -1.84
N ALA A 381 20.13 -29.50 -0.98
CA ALA A 381 21.46 -30.06 -0.71
C ALA A 381 22.13 -30.57 -2.00
N ARG A 382 21.38 -31.28 -2.84
CA ARG A 382 21.88 -31.77 -4.14
C ARG A 382 22.20 -30.63 -5.11
N LEU A 383 21.35 -29.61 -5.20
CA LEU A 383 21.61 -28.44 -6.04
C LEU A 383 22.89 -27.71 -5.58
N LEU A 384 23.09 -27.56 -4.28
CA LEU A 384 24.29 -26.93 -3.72
C LEU A 384 25.55 -27.75 -3.98
N GLU A 385 25.47 -29.08 -3.89
CA GLU A 385 26.58 -29.97 -4.22
C GLU A 385 27.03 -29.81 -5.68
N GLU A 386 26.09 -29.87 -6.62
CA GLU A 386 26.36 -29.69 -8.07
C GLU A 386 26.83 -28.27 -8.39
N LEU A 387 26.24 -27.25 -7.75
CA LEU A 387 26.72 -25.86 -7.85
C LEU A 387 28.18 -25.72 -7.41
N ARG A 388 28.59 -26.44 -6.37
CA ARG A 388 29.95 -26.36 -5.82
C ARG A 388 30.98 -27.01 -6.74
N GLU A 389 30.60 -28.03 -7.50
CA GLU A 389 31.48 -28.65 -8.49
C GLU A 389 31.88 -27.67 -9.60
N GLU A 390 30.95 -26.82 -10.02
CA GLU A 390 31.22 -25.80 -11.05
C GLU A 390 31.76 -24.48 -10.46
N VAL A 391 31.27 -24.09 -9.28
CA VAL A 391 31.61 -22.83 -8.62
C VAL A 391 31.94 -23.11 -7.14
N PRO A 392 33.22 -23.32 -6.79
CA PRO A 392 33.62 -23.79 -5.46
C PRO A 392 33.16 -22.94 -4.27
N ASP A 393 32.92 -21.65 -4.47
CA ASP A 393 32.47 -20.70 -3.44
C ASP A 393 30.95 -20.41 -3.50
N ALA A 394 30.18 -21.17 -4.27
CA ALA A 394 28.74 -20.97 -4.46
C ALA A 394 27.95 -20.93 -3.13
N GLU A 395 28.20 -21.88 -2.23
CA GLU A 395 27.50 -21.98 -0.95
C GLU A 395 27.77 -20.74 -0.08
N THR A 396 29.03 -20.29 0.00
CA THR A 396 29.40 -19.04 0.69
C THR A 396 28.69 -17.83 0.08
N ARG A 397 28.58 -17.77 -1.24
CA ARG A 397 27.85 -16.69 -1.93
C ARG A 397 26.34 -16.75 -1.72
N LEU A 398 25.77 -17.90 -1.36
CA LEU A 398 24.33 -18.08 -1.09
C LEU A 398 24.00 -17.98 0.40
N ALA A 399 24.99 -18.08 1.27
CA ALA A 399 24.83 -17.99 2.72
C ALA A 399 24.12 -16.68 3.11
N GLY A 400 23.12 -16.80 3.99
CA GLY A 400 22.32 -15.67 4.46
C GLY A 400 21.27 -15.14 3.47
N ARG A 401 21.24 -15.63 2.22
CA ARG A 401 20.20 -15.25 1.24
C ARG A 401 19.43 -16.42 0.62
N LEU A 402 19.89 -17.67 0.74
CA LEU A 402 19.14 -18.85 0.29
C LEU A 402 18.23 -19.41 1.39
N TYR A 403 16.94 -19.52 1.10
CA TYR A 403 15.90 -20.02 2.00
C TYR A 403 15.30 -21.30 1.39
N SER A 404 15.58 -22.45 2.01
CA SER A 404 15.08 -23.75 1.55
C SER A 404 14.90 -24.74 2.71
N PRO A 405 13.71 -25.36 2.88
CA PRO A 405 12.47 -25.09 2.15
C PRO A 405 12.02 -23.64 2.37
N ILE A 406 11.52 -23.02 1.31
CA ILE A 406 11.01 -21.66 1.34
C ILE A 406 9.72 -21.54 2.18
N GLY A 407 9.55 -20.40 2.85
CA GLY A 407 8.32 -20.00 3.52
C GLY A 407 8.31 -20.28 5.03
N LEU A 408 7.51 -19.49 5.76
CA LEU A 408 7.33 -19.69 7.21
C LEU A 408 6.67 -21.04 7.50
N ASN A 409 7.02 -21.65 8.63
CA ASN A 409 6.37 -22.88 9.08
C ASN A 409 4.95 -22.61 9.61
N LEU A 410 3.98 -22.58 8.70
CA LEU A 410 2.55 -22.40 8.99
C LEU A 410 1.77 -23.73 8.97
N GLY A 411 2.42 -24.86 8.69
CA GLY A 411 1.74 -26.13 8.40
C GLY A 411 0.99 -26.11 7.05
N ALA A 412 1.50 -25.36 6.07
CA ALA A 412 0.87 -25.20 4.76
C ALA A 412 0.91 -26.49 3.92
N GLU A 413 -0.22 -26.82 3.28
CA GLU A 413 -0.33 -27.99 2.39
C GLU A 413 -0.77 -27.61 0.97
N THR A 414 -1.69 -26.64 0.85
CA THR A 414 -2.25 -26.21 -0.45
C THR A 414 -1.37 -25.14 -1.11
N PRO A 415 -1.43 -24.96 -2.45
CA PRO A 415 -0.70 -23.90 -3.14
C PRO A 415 -0.97 -22.50 -2.58
N GLU A 416 -2.19 -22.21 -2.15
CA GLU A 416 -2.59 -20.95 -1.53
C GLU A 416 -1.94 -20.74 -0.15
N GLU A 417 -1.91 -21.78 0.68
CA GLU A 417 -1.26 -21.74 1.99
C GLU A 417 0.27 -21.62 1.87
N ILE A 418 0.86 -22.32 0.91
CA ILE A 418 2.29 -22.23 0.60
C ILE A 418 2.61 -20.83 0.08
N ALA A 419 1.80 -20.27 -0.81
CA ALA A 419 1.95 -18.90 -1.27
C ALA A 419 1.90 -17.90 -0.11
N LEU A 420 0.97 -18.07 0.84
CA LEU A 420 0.89 -17.25 2.04
C LEU A 420 2.14 -17.37 2.90
N SER A 421 2.67 -18.58 3.10
CA SER A 421 3.88 -18.80 3.90
C SER A 421 5.12 -18.17 3.28
N ILE A 422 5.25 -18.24 1.96
CA ILE A 422 6.34 -17.61 1.19
C ILE A 422 6.27 -16.08 1.28
N VAL A 423 5.09 -15.50 1.02
CA VAL A 423 4.90 -14.04 1.08
C VAL A 423 5.16 -13.52 2.49
N ALA A 424 4.72 -14.26 3.52
CA ALA A 424 4.98 -13.91 4.91
C ALA A 424 6.48 -13.96 5.26
N GLU A 425 7.21 -14.96 4.76
CA GLU A 425 8.67 -15.07 4.96
C GLU A 425 9.41 -13.91 4.28
N ILE A 426 9.10 -13.62 3.01
CA ILE A 426 9.71 -12.49 2.28
C ILE A 426 9.46 -11.18 3.03
N GLN A 427 8.24 -10.96 3.54
CA GLN A 427 7.92 -9.77 4.31
C GLN A 427 8.69 -9.72 5.64
N ALA A 428 8.88 -10.85 6.31
CA ALA A 428 9.66 -10.93 7.54
C ALA A 428 11.14 -10.59 7.28
N VAL A 429 11.74 -11.21 6.26
CA VAL A 429 13.13 -10.94 5.84
C VAL A 429 13.32 -9.48 5.45
N ARG A 430 12.42 -8.92 4.64
CA ARG A 430 12.45 -7.50 4.25
C ARG A 430 12.47 -6.57 5.45
N GLN A 431 11.76 -6.93 6.53
CA GLN A 431 11.67 -6.12 7.75
C GLN A 431 12.76 -6.45 8.78
N GLY A 432 13.69 -7.35 8.45
CA GLY A 432 14.72 -7.82 9.39
C GLY A 432 14.13 -8.55 10.60
N ARG A 433 12.98 -9.22 10.44
CA ARG A 433 12.27 -9.91 11.52
C ARG A 433 12.31 -11.43 11.34
N PRO A 434 12.32 -12.21 12.43
CA PRO A 434 12.32 -13.67 12.37
C PRO A 434 10.96 -14.27 11.95
N GLY A 435 9.88 -13.49 12.02
CA GLY A 435 8.51 -14.00 11.91
C GLY A 435 8.02 -14.68 13.20
N GLY A 436 6.78 -15.19 13.19
CA GLY A 436 6.16 -15.89 14.33
C GLY A 436 4.96 -15.17 14.96
N MET A 437 4.46 -15.70 16.07
CA MET A 437 3.28 -15.16 16.77
C MET A 437 3.63 -13.86 17.50
N LEU A 438 2.89 -12.78 17.21
CA LEU A 438 3.08 -11.47 17.85
C LEU A 438 2.88 -11.49 19.37
N THR A 439 2.06 -12.42 19.89
CA THR A 439 1.82 -12.59 21.34
C THR A 439 3.07 -12.91 22.13
N HIS A 440 4.11 -13.46 21.49
CA HIS A 440 5.38 -13.80 22.13
C HIS A 440 6.50 -12.79 21.80
N SER A 441 6.21 -11.78 20.98
CA SER A 441 7.15 -10.72 20.63
C SER A 441 7.28 -9.73 21.78
N GLN A 442 8.51 -9.50 22.25
CA GLN A 442 8.80 -8.41 23.19
C GLN A 442 9.11 -7.09 22.47
N ASP A 443 9.40 -7.15 21.17
CA ASP A 443 9.67 -5.97 20.36
C ASP A 443 8.38 -5.24 19.96
N PRO A 444 8.40 -3.90 19.89
CA PRO A 444 7.33 -3.14 19.26
C PRO A 444 7.06 -3.64 17.83
N ILE A 445 5.78 -3.71 17.44
CA ILE A 445 5.36 -4.04 16.06
C ILE A 445 5.98 -3.04 15.05
N HIS A 446 6.32 -1.85 15.52
CA HIS A 446 6.73 -0.72 14.72
C HIS A 446 7.95 -0.03 15.34
N ALA A 447 9.02 0.18 14.56
CA ALA A 447 10.09 1.09 14.95
C ALA A 447 9.52 2.51 15.09
N ARG A 448 9.75 3.16 16.23
CA ARG A 448 9.29 4.54 16.48
C ARG A 448 10.13 5.51 15.64
N PRO A 449 9.53 6.50 14.95
CA PRO A 449 10.29 7.60 14.36
C PRO A 449 11.13 8.26 15.46
N THR A 450 12.41 8.49 15.20
CA THR A 450 13.29 9.15 16.15
C THR A 450 13.03 10.65 16.13
N HIS A 451 12.32 11.14 17.13
CA HIS A 451 12.34 12.56 17.47
C HIS A 451 13.75 12.87 18.00
N VAL A 452 14.54 13.60 17.22
CA VAL A 452 15.80 14.15 17.70
C VAL A 452 15.56 15.63 17.88
N ALA A 453 15.58 16.07 19.14
CA ALA A 453 15.63 17.47 19.47
C ALA A 453 16.94 18.07 18.94
N ALA A 454 16.90 19.33 18.51
CA ALA A 454 18.13 20.08 18.24
C ALA A 454 19.02 20.07 19.50
N PRO A 455 20.36 20.12 19.37
CA PRO A 455 21.25 20.13 20.53
C PRO A 455 20.91 21.31 21.46
N ASP A 456 20.54 21.00 22.69
CA ASP A 456 20.12 21.96 23.72
C ASP A 456 21.22 22.98 24.01
N SER A 457 20.91 24.26 23.81
CA SER A 457 21.62 25.36 24.46
C SER A 457 20.98 25.63 25.83
N ALA A 458 21.71 25.29 26.88
CA ALA A 458 21.61 25.77 28.26
C ALA A 458 20.27 25.61 29.01
N ALA A 459 20.36 24.83 30.10
CA ALA A 459 19.31 24.58 31.07
C ALA A 459 18.89 25.84 31.86
N GLU A 460 17.59 26.05 32.01
CA GLU A 460 17.00 26.72 33.17
C GLU A 460 15.93 25.84 33.80
N THR A 461 16.16 25.53 35.08
CA THR A 461 15.30 24.73 35.95
C THR A 461 14.13 25.57 36.47
N GLY A 462 12.90 25.12 36.22
CA GLY A 462 11.69 25.71 36.83
C GLY A 462 10.53 24.72 36.81
N GLY A 463 10.24 24.12 37.96
CA GLY A 463 9.21 23.09 38.12
C GLY A 463 7.77 23.62 38.01
N GLY A 464 6.95 22.88 37.26
CA GLY A 464 5.50 23.01 37.22
C GLY A 464 4.92 22.15 36.11
N LYS A 465 4.16 21.09 36.45
CA LYS A 465 3.42 20.29 35.45
C LYS A 465 2.40 21.21 34.75
N PRO A 466 2.43 21.39 33.41
CA PRO A 466 1.38 22.13 32.73
C PRO A 466 0.14 21.26 32.64
N ARG A 467 -0.99 21.79 33.13
CA ARG A 467 -2.33 21.28 32.82
C ARG A 467 -2.61 21.61 31.36
N TYR A 468 -2.65 20.61 30.49
CA TYR A 468 -3.06 20.81 29.09
C TYR A 468 -4.55 21.14 29.07
N ARG A 469 -4.87 22.43 28.90
CA ARG A 469 -6.16 22.89 28.42
C ARG A 469 -6.19 22.71 26.91
N HIS A 470 -7.34 22.27 26.38
CA HIS A 470 -7.64 22.32 24.94
C HIS A 470 -7.09 23.58 24.30
N VAL A 471 -6.20 23.42 23.33
CA VAL A 471 -5.90 24.48 22.36
C VAL A 471 -6.43 24.00 21.02
N VAL A 472 -7.65 24.42 20.69
CA VAL A 472 -8.00 24.64 19.30
C VAL A 472 -7.11 25.80 18.86
N VAL A 473 -5.95 25.52 18.25
CA VAL A 473 -5.25 26.55 17.49
C VAL A 473 -6.01 26.69 16.18
N THR A 474 -7.08 27.48 16.19
CA THR A 474 -7.46 28.22 15.00
C THR A 474 -6.56 29.44 14.92
N GLU A 475 -5.57 29.36 14.01
CA GLU A 475 -4.80 30.46 13.41
C GLU A 475 -3.89 31.30 14.34
N PRO A 476 -2.73 31.74 13.83
CA PRO A 476 -2.73 33.01 13.12
C PRO A 476 -2.67 32.79 11.61
N SER A 477 -3.57 33.48 10.94
CA SER A 477 -3.54 33.80 9.52
C SER A 477 -2.10 34.09 9.10
N CYS A 478 -1.64 33.47 8.00
CA CYS A 478 -0.69 34.18 7.13
C CYS A 478 -1.44 35.43 6.68
N GLY A 479 -1.09 36.58 7.27
CA GLY A 479 -1.66 37.86 6.88
C GLY A 479 -1.16 38.21 5.49
N ILE A 480 -2.13 38.44 4.59
CA ILE A 480 -2.11 39.11 3.27
C ILE A 480 -0.75 39.23 2.57
#